data_AF-A0A947SBR8-F1
#
_entry.id   AF-A0A947SBR8-F1
#
_cell.length_a   1.000
_cell.length_b   1.000
_cell.length_c   1.000
_cell.angle_alpha   90.00
_cell.angle_beta   90.00
_cell.angle_gamma   90.00
#
_symmetry.space_group_name_H-M   'P 1'
#
loop_
_entity.id
_entity.type
_entity.pdbx_description
1 polymer ?
#
loop_
_entity_poly.entity_id
_entity_poly.type
_entity_poly.pdbx_seq_one_letter_code
_entity_poly.pdbx_strand_id
1 'polypeptide(L)' 'MNSIVTYANQNEDTAQESNVNVPWSYSFKGNPGNFVYISAQNQDSTGSVIVTIYKDGSVFKTTTSNGAYVIATASGSL' A
#
# COMPACT_ATOMS: atom_id res chain seq x y z
N MET A 1 -3.06 -14.36 6.51
CA MET A 1 -2.43 -13.97 5.24
C MET A 1 -1.24 -13.11 5.60
N ASN A 2 -0.05 -13.56 5.26
CA ASN A 2 1.17 -12.75 5.41
C ASN A 2 1.37 -11.99 4.10
N SER A 3 1.74 -10.72 4.23
CA SER A 3 2.01 -9.87 3.07
C SER A 3 3.38 -9.23 3.17
N ILE A 4 3.93 -8.88 2.00
CA ILE A 4 5.03 -7.93 1.87
C ILE A 4 4.42 -6.60 1.45
N VAL A 5 4.77 -5.52 2.14
CA VAL A 5 4.25 -4.18 1.88
C VAL A 5 5.42 -3.25 1.61
N THR A 6 5.40 -2.58 0.46
CA THR A 6 6.38 -1.56 0.06
C THR A 6 5.66 -0.24 -0.15
N TYR A 7 6.14 0.84 0.47
CA TYR A 7 5.43 2.12 0.48
C TYR A 7 6.39 3.32 0.53
N ALA A 8 5.92 4.47 0.07
CA ALA A 8 6.59 5.75 0.32
C ALA A 8 6.39 6.16 1.78
N ASN A 9 7.49 6.38 2.51
CA ASN A 9 7.44 6.83 3.89
C ASN A 9 7.37 8.36 4.00
N GLN A 10 7.41 8.89 5.23
CA GLN A 10 7.27 10.33 5.48
C GLN A 10 8.44 11.18 4.92
N ASN A 11 9.58 10.56 4.63
CA ASN A 11 10.76 11.21 4.10
C ASN A 11 10.86 11.08 2.57
N GLU A 12 9.79 10.61 1.91
CA GLU A 12 9.76 10.30 0.48
C GLU A 12 10.67 9.12 0.06
N ASP A 13 11.25 8.42 1.04
CA ASP A 13 12.01 7.19 0.81
C ASP A 13 11.07 5.99 0.62
N THR A 14 11.63 4.91 0.08
CA THR A 14 10.96 3.61 0.01
C THR A 14 11.22 2.80 1.28
N ALA A 15 10.15 2.41 1.97
CA ALA A 15 10.18 1.46 3.08
C ALA A 15 9.54 0.12 2.67
N GLN A 16 9.97 -0.96 3.32
CA GLN A 16 9.40 -2.29 3.11
C GLN A 16 9.24 -3.03 4.43
N GLU A 17 8.07 -3.64 4.62
CA GLU A 17 7.78 -4.52 5.73
C GLU A 17 7.48 -5.93 5.19
N SER A 18 8.03 -6.95 5.83
CA SER A 18 7.82 -8.36 5.49
C SER A 18 7.03 -9.06 6.58
N ASN A 19 6.32 -10.14 6.24
CA ASN A 19 5.49 -10.92 7.17
C ASN A 19 4.45 -10.08 7.91
N VAL A 20 3.86 -9.12 7.20
CA VAL A 20 2.89 -8.19 7.76
C VAL A 20 1.54 -8.88 7.90
N ASN A 21 0.95 -8.79 9.10
CA ASN A 21 -0.45 -9.19 9.31
C ASN A 21 -1.38 -8.12 8.73
N VAL A 22 -2.34 -8.54 7.91
CA VAL A 22 -3.35 -7.66 7.34
C VAL A 22 -4.63 -7.63 8.22
N PRO A 23 -5.29 -6.46 8.38
CA PRO A 23 -4.98 -5.17 7.77
C PRO A 23 -3.77 -4.47 8.42
N TRP A 24 -3.00 -3.76 7.59
CA TRP A 24 -1.86 -2.94 8.02
C TRP A 24 -2.03 -1.53 7.49
N SER A 25 -1.54 -0.55 8.25
CA SER A 25 -1.62 0.86 7.89
C SER A 25 -0.38 1.62 8.33
N TYR A 26 -0.02 2.63 7.53
CA TYR A 26 0.98 3.65 7.84
C TYR A 26 0.39 5.03 7.55
N SER A 27 0.72 6.03 8.36
CA SER A 27 0.16 7.38 8.25
C SER A 27 1.22 8.42 8.53
N PHE A 28 1.23 9.47 7.73
CA PHE A 28 2.15 10.61 7.85
C PHE A 28 1.51 11.87 7.26
N LYS A 29 2.13 13.02 7.51
CA LYS A 29 1.75 14.28 6.86
C LYS A 29 2.60 14.45 5.59
N GLY A 30 1.95 14.52 4.43
CA GLY A 30 2.60 14.88 3.18
C GLY A 30 2.31 16.32 2.77
N ASN A 31 3.13 16.86 1.88
CA ASN A 31 2.96 18.18 1.27
C ASN A 31 2.37 18.05 -0.15
N PRO A 32 1.69 19.09 -0.66
CA PRO A 32 1.25 19.14 -2.05
C PRO A 32 2.40 18.86 -3.01
N GLY A 33 2.18 17.97 -3.97
CA GLY A 33 3.17 17.55 -4.97
C GLY A 33 4.03 16.35 -4.55
N ASN A 34 4.06 15.94 -3.27
CA ASN A 34 4.78 14.73 -2.89
C ASN A 34 4.18 13.51 -3.61
N PHE A 35 5.05 12.64 -4.10
CA PHE A 35 4.63 11.37 -4.68
C PHE A 35 4.45 10.34 -3.56
N VAL A 36 3.29 9.70 -3.54
CA VAL A 36 2.97 8.64 -2.58
C VAL A 36 2.58 7.37 -3.31
N TYR A 37 2.97 6.24 -2.74
CA TYR A 37 2.54 4.93 -3.22
C TYR A 37 2.50 3.90 -2.10
N ILE A 38 1.70 2.87 -2.33
CA ILE A 38 1.70 1.63 -1.56
C ILE A 38 1.53 0.47 -2.53
N SER A 39 2.35 -0.55 -2.35
CA SER A 39 2.30 -1.83 -3.05
C SER A 39 2.26 -2.94 -2.02
N ALA A 40 1.38 -3.91 -2.19
CA ALA A 40 1.31 -5.08 -1.33
C ALA A 40 1.19 -6.36 -2.16
N GLN A 41 1.78 -7.44 -1.64
CA GLN A 41 1.73 -8.78 -2.23
C GLN A 41 1.23 -9.80 -1.21
N ASN A 42 0.29 -10.67 -1.57
CA ASN A 42 -0.02 -11.86 -0.76
C ASN A 42 1.05 -12.94 -0.97
N GLN A 43 1.41 -13.66 0.09
CA GLN A 43 2.39 -14.75 0.02
C GLN A 43 1.72 -16.14 -0.11
N ASP A 44 0.43 -16.16 -0.46
CA ASP A 44 -0.41 -17.35 -0.47
C ASP A 44 -0.79 -17.76 -1.90
N SER A 45 -1.09 -19.05 -2.10
CA SER A 45 -1.48 -19.64 -3.39
C SER A 45 -2.89 -19.24 -3.86
N THR A 46 -3.64 -18.52 -3.04
CA THR A 46 -4.92 -17.86 -3.38
C THR A 46 -5.06 -16.60 -2.51
N GLY A 47 -5.91 -15.66 -2.91
CA GLY A 47 -6.16 -14.47 -2.09
C GLY A 47 -6.63 -13.26 -2.88
N SER A 48 -6.82 -12.17 -2.14
CA SER A 48 -7.09 -10.83 -2.65
C SER A 48 -6.25 -9.84 -1.89
N VAL A 49 -5.59 -8.94 -2.61
CA VAL A 49 -4.85 -7.81 -2.04
C VAL A 49 -5.59 -6.55 -2.42
N ILE A 50 -5.96 -5.77 -1.41
CA ILE A 50 -6.59 -4.45 -1.56
C ILE A 50 -5.66 -3.45 -0.89
N VAL A 51 -5.22 -2.44 -1.64
CA VAL A 51 -4.47 -1.30 -1.10
C VAL A 51 -5.25 -0.03 -1.31
N THR A 52 -5.28 0.82 -0.29
CA THR A 52 -5.99 2.11 -0.32
C THR A 52 -5.09 3.20 0.25
N ILE A 53 -4.96 4.29 -0.49
CA ILE A 53 -4.40 5.55 0.00
C ILE A 53 -5.59 6.44 0.37
N TYR A 54 -5.58 6.96 1.60
CA TYR A 54 -6.50 7.97 2.07
C TYR A 54 -5.79 9.34 2.11
N LYS A 55 -6.47 10.39 1.63
CA LYS A 55 -6.02 11.79 1.74
C LYS A 55 -7.10 12.56 2.50
N ASP A 56 -6.73 13.19 3.60
CA ASP A 56 -7.63 13.98 4.45
C ASP A 56 -8.92 13.22 4.84
N GLY A 57 -8.77 11.92 5.17
CA GLY A 57 -9.87 11.04 5.56
C GLY A 57 -10.72 10.50 4.41
N SER A 58 -10.50 10.95 3.17
CA SER A 58 -11.20 10.48 1.97
C SER A 58 -10.36 9.49 1.17
N VAL A 59 -10.99 8.54 0.49
CA VAL A 59 -10.28 7.63 -0.43
C VAL A 59 -9.65 8.43 -1.57
N PHE A 60 -8.33 8.40 -1.67
CA PHE A 60 -7.60 9.03 -2.76
C PHE A 60 -7.43 8.06 -3.94
N LYS A 61 -6.92 6.85 -3.66
CA LYS A 61 -6.74 5.76 -4.64
C LYS A 61 -6.95 4.41 -3.98
N THR A 62 -7.58 3.50 -4.71
CA THR A 62 -7.72 2.09 -4.30
C THR A 62 -7.40 1.21 -5.50
N THR A 63 -6.67 0.13 -5.25
CA THR A 63 -6.38 -0.91 -6.24
C THR A 63 -6.61 -2.27 -5.59
N THR A 64 -7.24 -3.17 -6.35
CA THR A 64 -7.48 -4.55 -5.94
C THR A 64 -6.86 -5.50 -6.94
N SER A 65 -6.25 -6.58 -6.44
CA SER A 65 -5.72 -7.67 -7.25
C SER A 65 -6.10 -9.01 -6.62
N ASN A 66 -6.51 -9.98 -7.44
CA ASN A 66 -7.02 -11.28 -6.97
C ASN A 66 -6.22 -12.41 -7.60
N GLY A 67 -5.81 -13.38 -6.79
CA GLY A 67 -5.10 -14.57 -7.26
C GLY A 67 -4.00 -15.06 -6.31
N ALA A 68 -3.22 -16.01 -6.80
CA ALA A 68 -2.01 -16.49 -6.15
C ALA A 68 -0.90 -15.44 -6.29
N TYR A 69 -0.23 -15.10 -5.20
CA TYR A 69 0.97 -14.25 -5.21
C TYR A 69 0.83 -12.89 -5.93
N VAL A 70 -0.39 -12.36 -6.00
CA VAL A 70 -0.72 -11.14 -6.73
C VAL A 70 -0.25 -9.89 -6.00
N ILE A 71 0.00 -8.85 -6.78
CA ILE A 71 0.40 -7.53 -6.31
C ILE A 71 -0.71 -6.54 -6.62
N ALA A 72 -1.02 -5.65 -5.67
CA ALA A 72 -1.84 -4.47 -5.89
C ALA A 72 -1.03 -3.22 -5.54
N THR A 73 -1.03 -2.23 -6.44
CA THR A 73 -0.32 -0.96 -6.26
C THR A 73 -1.27 0.21 -6.45
N ALA A 74 -1.26 1.15 -5.49
CA ALA A 74 -1.88 2.44 -5.61
C ALA A 74 -0.81 3.53 -5.49
N SER A 75 -0.91 4.59 -6.31
CA SER A 75 0.03 5.70 -6.29
C SER A 75 -0.62 7.00 -6.79
N GLY A 76 0.01 8.12 -6.47
CA GLY A 76 -0.37 9.43 -6.97
C GLY A 76 0.44 10.55 -6.33
N SER A 77 0.24 11.77 -6.81
CA SER A 77 0.80 12.99 -6.21
C SER A 77 -0.26 13.65 -5.31
N LEU A 78 0.14 14.04 -4.10
CA LEU A 78 -0.73 14.70 -3.12
C LEU A 78 -1.15 16.10 -3.55
#